data_AF-A0A485KMB8-F1
#
_entry.id   AF-A0A485KMB8-F1
#
_cell.length_a   1.000
_cell.length_b   1.000
_cell.length_c   1.000
_cell.angle_alpha   90.00
_cell.angle_beta   90.00
_cell.angle_gamma   90.00
#
_symmetry.space_group_name_H-M   'P 1'
#
loop_
_entity.id
_entity.type
_entity.pdbx_description
1 polymer ?
#
loop_
_entity_poly.entity_id
_entity_poly.type
_entity_poly.pdbx_seq_one_letter_code
_entity_poly.pdbx_strand_id
1 'polypeptide(L)'
;MLPLSSVQPSMMQPSSTALAPRFIASINLSSSSIHCTRVTTIQPTHFALSHRWQDRSSATCNSFTVFCDHDPPYTVSLTLVEATNILSYLTQTLVGDGLWLDYVCVNQADKADACAQVHVMGHIYTHATSVIVGDDLGPVMPPRAYLRRAWCVQERMFGPIRFVWDMDAQDGAYLAEFAADVASRVDGLAAIAACLHRPYDAARDRWRLAALLQHGPVEAHGWRHHLAKLTLGERTAENRRAMAVAILRLRELVTCTHAVDPSEWHCLVFDCEATVEKDRLFGPWGHPLRQIGLDVQYDRPDVTWRRLAIHFPEAEYAFHASRATPATPHGGFSGFATVHQLVQHVTDHERLPPGRTAATPLLGSMTVALPMVSLSVLLAWDVTCVALAWDSQSPDSHRPHTTFHFVVSKACLARGRRRGHHRQGDGGHMKKFYAVVERLQLLGADIPRDHGAAAAHFLKLEMERLVEDRRRQRPRRQSSHHASDTPDNEVWCPVPRDECVVIA
;
A
#
# COMPACT_ATOMS: atom_id res chain seq x y z
N MET A 1 -39.42 3.03 -15.59
CA MET A 1 -38.55 1.87 -15.90
C MET A 1 -38.35 1.83 -17.41
N LEU A 2 -37.19 2.29 -17.88
CA LEU A 2 -36.75 2.15 -19.26
C LEU A 2 -35.47 1.29 -19.23
N PRO A 3 -35.27 0.35 -20.16
CA PRO A 3 -34.13 -0.55 -20.11
C PRO A 3 -32.86 0.20 -20.54
N LEU A 4 -31.83 0.14 -19.71
CA LEU A 4 -30.48 0.56 -20.05
C LEU A 4 -29.92 -0.44 -21.06
N SER A 5 -29.87 -0.02 -22.33
CA SER A 5 -29.24 -0.73 -23.43
C SER A 5 -27.78 -1.05 -23.10
N SER A 6 -27.44 -2.34 -23.10
CA SER A 6 -26.08 -2.85 -22.96
C SER A 6 -25.29 -2.60 -24.24
N VAL A 7 -24.67 -1.42 -24.36
CA VAL A 7 -23.57 -1.23 -25.29
C VAL A 7 -22.31 -1.78 -24.61
N GLN A 8 -21.95 -3.03 -24.88
CA GLN A 8 -20.59 -3.50 -24.63
C GLN A 8 -19.69 -2.88 -25.72
N PRO A 9 -18.75 -1.99 -25.38
CA PRO A 9 -17.70 -1.65 -26.32
C PRO A 9 -16.80 -2.89 -26.46
N SER A 10 -16.63 -3.33 -27.71
CA SER A 10 -15.65 -4.35 -28.09
C SER A 10 -14.25 -3.87 -27.67
N MET A 11 -13.77 -4.34 -26.53
CA MET A 11 -12.38 -4.12 -26.11
C MET A 11 -11.49 -4.93 -27.05
N MET A 12 -10.75 -4.25 -27.92
CA MET A 12 -9.55 -4.84 -28.52
C MET A 12 -8.63 -5.22 -27.36
N GLN A 13 -8.50 -6.52 -27.10
CA GLN A 13 -7.42 -7.00 -26.24
C GLN A 13 -6.10 -6.66 -26.94
N PRO A 14 -5.16 -5.97 -26.27
CA PRO A 14 -3.84 -5.75 -26.84
C PRO A 14 -3.22 -7.10 -27.18
N SER A 15 -2.58 -7.20 -28.36
CA SER A 15 -1.83 -8.39 -28.73
C SER A 15 -0.79 -8.72 -27.65
N SER A 16 -0.53 -10.01 -27.41
CA SER A 16 0.39 -10.46 -26.35
C SER A 16 1.79 -9.84 -26.45
N THR A 17 2.22 -9.45 -27.66
CA THR A 17 3.49 -8.77 -27.93
C THR A 17 3.51 -7.31 -27.47
N ALA A 18 2.38 -6.60 -27.50
CA ALA A 18 2.29 -5.21 -27.02
C ALA A 18 2.45 -5.11 -25.49
N LEU A 19 2.12 -6.19 -24.77
CA LEU A 19 2.20 -6.27 -23.32
C LEU A 19 3.61 -6.61 -22.80
N ALA A 20 4.57 -6.99 -23.64
CA ALA A 20 5.92 -7.27 -23.16
C ALA A 20 6.60 -5.97 -22.69
N PRO A 21 7.24 -5.94 -21.50
CA PRO A 21 7.99 -4.78 -21.03
C PRO A 21 9.20 -4.50 -21.94
N ARG A 22 9.45 -3.22 -22.22
CA ARG A 22 10.63 -2.77 -22.98
C ARG A 22 11.76 -2.35 -22.03
N PHE A 23 12.98 -2.80 -22.24
CA PHE A 23 14.15 -2.35 -21.49
C PHE A 23 15.16 -1.70 -22.43
N ILE A 24 15.78 -0.61 -21.97
CA ILE A 24 16.91 0.04 -22.64
C ILE A 24 18.09 -0.93 -22.60
N ALA A 25 18.56 -1.32 -23.78
CA ALA A 25 19.74 -2.14 -23.97
C ALA A 25 20.99 -1.28 -24.21
N SER A 26 20.83 -0.15 -24.93
CA SER A 26 21.94 0.79 -25.15
C SER A 26 21.45 2.21 -25.43
N ILE A 27 22.34 3.17 -25.22
CA ILE A 27 22.17 4.59 -25.57
C ILE A 27 23.44 5.09 -26.25
N ASN A 28 23.28 5.88 -27.32
CA ASN A 28 24.37 6.50 -28.04
C ASN A 28 24.17 8.02 -28.04
N LEU A 29 25.01 8.72 -27.28
CA LEU A 29 24.92 10.17 -27.07
C LEU A 29 25.26 10.98 -28.33
N SER A 30 26.13 10.47 -29.21
CA SER A 30 26.55 11.19 -30.43
C SER A 30 25.50 11.18 -31.54
N SER A 31 24.71 10.12 -31.62
CA SER A 31 23.64 9.98 -32.61
C SER A 31 22.25 10.25 -32.03
N SER A 32 22.19 10.59 -30.74
CA SER A 32 20.95 10.74 -29.97
C SER A 32 19.99 9.57 -30.18
N SER A 33 20.51 8.34 -30.10
CA SER A 33 19.72 7.12 -30.30
C SER A 33 19.69 6.26 -29.04
N ILE A 34 18.54 5.63 -28.80
CA ILE A 34 18.31 4.69 -27.70
C ILE A 34 17.78 3.40 -28.31
N HIS A 35 18.37 2.27 -27.95
CA HIS A 35 17.89 0.96 -28.36
C HIS A 35 17.26 0.26 -27.17
N CYS A 36 15.99 -0.09 -27.34
CA CYS A 36 15.23 -0.89 -26.41
C CYS A 36 14.97 -2.29 -26.98
N THR A 37 14.69 -3.24 -26.11
CA THR A 37 14.24 -4.58 -26.49
C THR A 37 13.13 -5.05 -25.57
N ARG A 38 12.20 -5.84 -26.11
CA ARG A 38 11.13 -6.48 -25.35
C ARG A 38 11.65 -7.72 -24.63
N VAL A 39 11.30 -7.81 -23.35
CA VAL A 39 11.71 -8.93 -22.50
C VAL A 39 10.48 -9.76 -22.14
N THR A 40 10.56 -11.07 -22.36
CA THR A 40 9.46 -12.00 -22.03
C THR A 40 9.46 -12.41 -20.56
N THR A 41 10.65 -12.47 -19.93
CA THR A 41 10.83 -12.84 -18.53
C THR A 41 11.70 -11.82 -17.82
N ILE A 42 11.13 -11.10 -16.86
CA ILE A 42 11.88 -10.13 -16.06
C ILE A 42 12.64 -10.87 -14.95
N GLN A 43 13.93 -10.57 -14.82
CA GLN A 43 14.82 -11.13 -13.80
C GLN A 43 15.38 -10.01 -12.91
N PRO A 44 15.90 -10.32 -11.71
CA PRO A 44 16.55 -9.31 -10.85
C PRO A 44 17.78 -8.61 -11.46
N THR A 45 18.35 -9.17 -12.53
CA THR A 45 19.41 -8.57 -13.37
C THR A 45 18.90 -7.48 -14.32
N HIS A 46 17.59 -7.35 -14.46
CA HIS A 46 16.95 -6.20 -15.07
C HIS A 46 16.74 -5.13 -13.99
N PHE A 47 16.94 -3.89 -14.36
CA PHE A 47 16.84 -2.76 -13.43
C PHE A 47 15.70 -1.84 -13.82
N ALA A 48 15.04 -1.23 -12.84
CA ALA A 48 14.04 -0.20 -13.07
C ALA A 48 14.44 1.06 -12.30
N LEU A 49 14.65 2.17 -13.00
CA LEU A 49 14.98 3.43 -12.34
C LEU A 49 13.73 4.02 -11.67
N SER A 50 13.81 4.09 -10.35
CA SER A 50 12.80 4.68 -9.49
C SER A 50 13.21 6.12 -9.17
N HIS A 51 12.44 7.08 -9.67
CA HIS A 51 12.81 8.49 -9.66
C HIS A 51 11.59 9.38 -9.50
N ARG A 52 11.82 10.66 -9.21
CA ARG A 52 10.73 11.64 -9.23
C ARG A 52 10.46 12.07 -10.67
N TRP A 53 9.22 11.92 -11.15
CA TRP A 53 8.82 12.51 -12.43
C TRP A 53 9.05 14.02 -12.47
N GLN A 54 9.72 14.49 -13.52
CA GLN A 54 9.99 15.89 -13.80
C GLN A 54 9.40 16.25 -15.18
N ASP A 55 8.94 17.49 -15.33
CA ASP A 55 8.47 17.99 -16.62
C ASP A 55 9.67 18.23 -17.55
N ARG A 56 9.54 17.79 -18.80
CA ARG A 56 10.58 17.83 -19.85
C ARG A 56 10.22 18.80 -20.97
N SER A 57 9.29 19.73 -20.69
CA SER A 57 8.93 20.84 -21.56
C SER A 57 10.00 21.95 -21.66
N SER A 58 11.13 21.81 -20.95
CA SER A 58 12.19 22.83 -20.89
C SER A 58 13.02 22.90 -22.17
N ALA A 59 13.53 24.10 -22.48
CA ALA A 59 14.45 24.35 -23.60
C ALA A 59 15.82 23.67 -23.47
N THR A 60 16.09 22.96 -22.36
CA THR A 60 17.36 22.29 -22.07
C THR A 60 17.38 20.82 -22.46
N CYS A 61 16.26 20.27 -22.93
CA CYS A 61 16.16 18.87 -23.34
C CYS A 61 16.55 18.66 -24.80
N ASN A 62 17.28 17.59 -25.07
CA ASN A 62 17.59 17.11 -26.41
C ASN A 62 16.61 16.00 -26.81
N SER A 63 16.32 15.91 -28.11
CA SER A 63 15.50 14.82 -28.66
C SER A 63 16.36 13.59 -28.92
N PHE A 64 15.93 12.44 -28.39
CA PHE A 64 16.50 11.13 -28.65
C PHE A 64 15.50 10.26 -29.40
N THR A 65 15.96 9.53 -30.40
CA THR A 65 15.14 8.56 -31.13
C THR A 65 15.26 7.18 -30.50
N VAL A 66 14.14 6.63 -30.06
CA VAL A 66 14.04 5.29 -29.48
C VAL A 66 13.68 4.28 -30.57
N PHE A 67 14.48 3.24 -30.69
CA PHE A 67 14.25 2.08 -31.54
C PHE A 67 13.97 0.88 -30.64
N CYS A 68 12.82 0.22 -30.79
CA CYS A 68 12.49 -0.98 -30.03
C CYS A 68 12.10 -2.12 -30.95
N ASP A 69 12.99 -3.11 -31.11
CA ASP A 69 12.78 -4.29 -31.95
C ASP A 69 12.21 -3.94 -33.35
N HIS A 70 10.94 -4.24 -33.60
CA HIS A 70 10.22 -3.98 -34.85
C HIS A 70 9.15 -2.87 -34.74
N ASP A 71 9.03 -2.23 -33.59
CA ASP A 71 8.07 -1.14 -33.38
C ASP A 71 8.50 0.12 -34.16
N PRO A 72 7.55 0.96 -34.61
CA PRO A 72 7.88 2.26 -35.18
C PRO A 72 8.72 3.10 -34.19
N PRO A 73 9.79 3.76 -34.65
CA PRO A 73 10.61 4.59 -33.79
C PRO A 73 9.81 5.78 -33.27
N TYR A 74 10.10 6.21 -32.04
CA TYR A 74 9.49 7.38 -31.42
C TYR A 74 10.55 8.25 -30.74
N THR A 75 10.22 9.51 -30.49
CA THR A 75 11.16 10.47 -29.89
C THR A 75 10.85 10.69 -28.42
N VAL A 76 11.91 10.82 -27.62
CA VAL A 76 11.83 11.19 -26.20
C VAL A 76 12.76 12.37 -25.93
N SER A 77 12.39 13.21 -24.98
CA SER A 77 13.21 14.34 -24.55
C SER A 77 14.03 13.94 -23.33
N LEU A 78 15.34 14.15 -23.36
CA LEU A 78 16.27 13.92 -22.24
C LEU A 78 17.20 15.11 -22.06
N THR A 79 17.57 15.45 -20.83
CA THR A 79 18.75 16.29 -20.61
C THR A 79 20.01 15.50 -20.93
N LEU A 80 21.11 16.20 -21.26
CA LEU A 80 22.40 15.52 -21.50
C LEU A 80 22.89 14.80 -20.22
N VAL A 81 22.56 15.32 -19.04
CA VAL A 81 22.91 14.72 -17.75
C VAL A 81 22.15 13.42 -17.54
N GLU A 82 20.83 13.39 -17.77
CA GLU A 82 20.01 12.18 -17.72
C GLU A 82 20.56 11.11 -18.67
N ALA A 83 20.85 11.48 -19.92
CA ALA A 83 21.37 10.55 -20.92
C ALA A 83 22.75 9.98 -20.53
N THR A 84 23.62 10.80 -19.94
CA THR A 84 24.93 10.37 -19.43
C THR A 84 24.78 9.41 -18.24
N ASN A 85 23.85 9.68 -17.33
CA ASN A 85 23.57 8.80 -16.19
C ASN A 85 23.00 7.45 -16.65
N ILE A 86 22.08 7.44 -17.63
CA ILE A 86 21.58 6.20 -18.25
C ILE A 86 22.75 5.37 -18.82
N LEU A 87 23.67 6.00 -19.57
CA LEU A 87 24.84 5.32 -20.10
C LEU A 87 25.72 4.74 -18.99
N SER A 88 25.97 5.49 -17.92
CA SER A 88 26.75 5.03 -16.77
C SER A 88 26.08 3.84 -16.06
N TYR A 89 24.75 3.86 -15.90
CA TYR A 89 24.03 2.73 -15.32
C TYR A 89 24.16 1.45 -16.15
N LEU A 90 24.00 1.57 -17.46
CA LEU A 90 24.10 0.45 -18.39
C LEU A 90 25.51 -0.14 -18.47
N THR A 91 26.56 0.70 -18.38
CA THR A 91 27.93 0.27 -18.67
C THR A 91 28.82 0.06 -17.44
N GLN A 92 28.53 0.72 -16.31
CA GLN A 92 29.43 0.78 -15.16
C GLN A 92 28.76 0.37 -13.84
N THR A 93 27.58 0.92 -13.56
CA THR A 93 27.02 0.88 -12.19
C THR A 93 26.19 -0.38 -11.92
N LEU A 94 25.35 -0.79 -12.89
CA LEU A 94 24.38 -1.86 -12.66
C LEU A 94 24.76 -3.17 -13.34
N VAL A 95 25.46 -3.12 -14.48
CA VAL A 95 25.96 -4.28 -15.26
C VAL A 95 24.94 -5.43 -15.28
N GLY A 96 23.88 -5.28 -16.08
CA GLY A 96 22.85 -6.32 -16.23
C GLY A 96 22.14 -6.26 -17.57
N ASP A 97 21.00 -6.93 -17.64
CA ASP A 97 20.36 -7.30 -18.92
C ASP A 97 19.53 -6.17 -19.55
N GLY A 98 19.32 -5.08 -18.81
CA GLY A 98 18.67 -3.89 -19.33
C GLY A 98 18.17 -2.96 -18.23
N LEU A 99 17.83 -1.74 -18.65
CA LEU A 99 17.34 -0.68 -17.78
C LEU A 99 15.95 -0.23 -18.22
N TRP A 100 14.98 -0.29 -17.32
CA TRP A 100 13.67 0.28 -17.55
C TRP A 100 13.59 1.70 -16.97
N LEU A 101 13.02 2.58 -17.76
CA LEU A 101 12.75 3.98 -17.43
C LEU A 101 11.45 4.37 -18.14
N ASP A 102 10.40 4.66 -17.36
CA ASP A 102 9.03 4.90 -17.83
C ASP A 102 8.93 5.86 -19.03
N TYR A 103 9.49 7.06 -18.98
CA TYR A 103 9.38 8.03 -20.08
C TYR A 103 10.26 7.73 -21.29
N VAL A 104 11.13 6.71 -21.22
CA VAL A 104 11.90 6.22 -22.37
C VAL A 104 11.27 4.96 -22.95
N CYS A 105 10.91 4.01 -22.09
CA CYS A 105 10.40 2.70 -22.48
C CYS A 105 8.92 2.73 -22.89
N VAL A 106 8.19 3.78 -22.52
CA VAL A 106 6.79 4.00 -22.89
C VAL A 106 6.69 5.16 -23.87
N ASN A 107 6.06 4.92 -25.02
CA ASN A 107 5.74 5.96 -25.98
C ASN A 107 4.56 6.79 -25.44
N GLN A 108 4.88 7.87 -24.72
CA GLN A 108 3.90 8.74 -24.07
C GLN A 108 2.95 9.43 -25.06
N ALA A 109 3.30 9.51 -26.35
CA ALA A 109 2.45 10.06 -27.39
C ALA A 109 1.40 9.06 -27.90
N ASP A 110 1.63 7.76 -27.71
CA ASP A 110 0.68 6.70 -28.07
C ASP A 110 -0.08 6.22 -26.83
N LYS A 111 -1.37 6.59 -26.74
CA LYS A 111 -2.23 6.20 -25.62
C LYS A 111 -2.40 4.68 -25.49
N ALA A 112 -2.38 3.94 -26.60
CA ALA A 112 -2.51 2.49 -26.57
C ALA A 112 -1.25 1.86 -25.96
N ASP A 113 -0.08 2.32 -26.37
CA ASP A 113 1.21 1.91 -25.79
C ASP A 113 1.31 2.28 -24.32
N ALA A 114 0.97 3.51 -23.96
CA ALA A 114 0.96 3.98 -22.58
C ALA A 114 0.05 3.11 -21.70
N CYS A 115 -1.16 2.79 -22.16
CA CYS A 115 -2.08 1.91 -21.45
C CYS A 115 -1.49 0.49 -21.27
N ALA A 116 -0.91 -0.08 -22.33
CA ALA A 116 -0.32 -1.41 -22.31
C ALA A 116 0.91 -1.50 -21.38
N GLN A 117 1.78 -0.49 -21.40
CA GLN A 117 2.99 -0.50 -20.58
C GLN A 117 2.69 -0.21 -19.10
N VAL A 118 1.73 0.68 -18.79
CA VAL A 118 1.28 0.89 -17.41
C VAL A 118 0.73 -0.40 -16.80
N HIS A 119 0.03 -1.22 -17.59
CA HIS A 119 -0.49 -2.50 -17.14
C HIS A 119 0.62 -3.48 -16.70
N VAL A 120 1.83 -3.39 -17.27
CA VAL A 120 2.96 -4.27 -16.90
C VAL A 120 3.94 -3.67 -15.90
N MET A 121 3.79 -2.40 -15.55
CA MET A 121 4.64 -1.74 -14.56
C MET A 121 4.60 -2.41 -13.18
N GLY A 122 3.42 -2.92 -12.77
CA GLY A 122 3.23 -3.86 -11.66
C GLY A 122 4.29 -4.95 -11.62
N HIS A 123 4.44 -5.63 -12.76
CA HIS A 123 5.32 -6.76 -12.95
C HIS A 123 6.80 -6.38 -12.92
N ILE A 124 7.14 -5.25 -13.54
CA ILE A 124 8.50 -4.73 -13.62
C ILE A 124 9.04 -4.51 -12.20
N TYR A 125 8.37 -3.70 -11.38
CA TYR A 125 8.83 -3.42 -10.01
C TYR A 125 8.78 -4.61 -9.05
N THR A 126 8.16 -5.72 -9.46
CA THR A 126 8.16 -6.95 -8.65
C THR A 126 9.40 -7.80 -8.91
N HIS A 127 9.87 -7.83 -10.15
CA HIS A 127 10.87 -8.79 -10.61
C HIS A 127 12.20 -8.14 -10.96
N ALA A 128 12.17 -6.93 -11.52
CA ALA A 128 13.36 -6.12 -11.73
C ALA A 128 13.83 -5.52 -10.42
N THR A 129 15.13 -5.25 -10.31
CA THR A 129 15.70 -4.51 -9.18
C THR A 129 15.42 -3.02 -9.34
N SER A 130 14.58 -2.48 -8.46
CA SER A 130 14.32 -1.04 -8.39
C SER A 130 15.59 -0.30 -7.92
N VAL A 131 16.04 0.69 -8.69
CA VAL A 131 17.20 1.53 -8.35
C VAL A 131 16.70 2.93 -8.05
N ILE A 132 16.81 3.35 -6.80
CA ILE A 132 16.29 4.64 -6.35
C ILE A 132 17.34 5.72 -6.59
N VAL A 133 16.96 6.71 -7.40
CA VAL A 133 17.83 7.79 -7.89
C VAL A 133 17.17 9.16 -7.71
N GLY A 134 17.99 10.20 -7.65
CA GLY A 134 17.53 11.58 -7.44
C GLY A 134 17.36 12.37 -8.73
N ASP A 135 17.58 13.68 -8.63
CA ASP A 135 17.44 14.60 -9.76
C ASP A 135 18.41 14.23 -10.90
N ASP A 136 17.97 14.47 -12.15
CA ASP A 136 18.68 14.11 -13.37
C ASP A 136 19.07 12.62 -13.46
N LEU A 137 18.37 11.74 -12.75
CA LEU A 137 18.71 10.32 -12.58
C LEU A 137 20.08 10.09 -11.91
N GLY A 138 20.62 11.08 -11.21
CA GLY A 138 21.93 10.96 -10.56
C GLY A 138 21.93 9.94 -9.42
N PRO A 139 23.10 9.35 -9.08
CA PRO A 139 23.27 8.46 -7.94
C PRO A 139 23.31 9.25 -6.63
N VAL A 140 22.22 9.99 -6.37
CA VAL A 140 21.99 10.81 -5.18
C VAL A 140 20.64 10.44 -4.57
N MET A 141 20.47 10.72 -3.28
CA MET A 141 19.21 10.46 -2.59
C MET A 141 18.09 11.31 -3.23
N PRO A 142 16.90 10.74 -3.52
CA PRO A 142 15.81 11.50 -4.14
C PRO A 142 15.28 12.58 -3.21
N PRO A 143 14.68 13.67 -3.71
CA PRO A 143 14.14 14.73 -2.86
C PRO A 143 12.98 14.22 -1.99
N ARG A 144 12.70 14.85 -0.84
CA ARG A 144 11.62 14.48 0.11
C ARG A 144 10.25 14.24 -0.54
N ALA A 145 9.94 14.98 -1.59
CA ALA A 145 8.70 14.82 -2.35
C ALA A 145 8.52 13.42 -2.96
N TYR A 146 9.62 12.70 -3.20
CA TYR A 146 9.61 11.30 -3.68
C TYR A 146 8.83 10.37 -2.75
N LEU A 147 8.98 10.52 -1.43
CA LEU A 147 8.26 9.67 -0.44
C LEU A 147 6.75 9.85 -0.49
N ARG A 148 6.27 11.00 -1.00
CA ARG A 148 4.85 11.37 -1.00
C ARG A 148 4.11 11.00 -2.28
N ARG A 149 4.83 10.62 -3.34
CA ARG A 149 4.22 10.29 -4.64
C ARG A 149 3.76 8.84 -4.68
N ALA A 150 2.52 8.65 -5.11
CA ALA A 150 1.89 7.33 -5.19
C ALA A 150 2.62 6.38 -6.14
N TRP A 151 3.17 6.88 -7.26
CA TRP A 151 3.97 6.06 -8.18
C TRP A 151 5.20 5.47 -7.51
N CYS A 152 5.97 6.34 -6.84
CA CYS A 152 7.16 5.95 -6.13
C CYS A 152 6.88 4.93 -5.03
N VAL A 153 5.66 4.85 -4.48
CA VAL A 153 5.29 3.81 -3.51
C VAL A 153 5.50 2.42 -4.11
N GLN A 154 4.93 2.14 -5.29
CA GLN A 154 5.03 0.81 -5.88
C GLN A 154 6.49 0.32 -6.00
N GLU A 155 7.37 1.22 -6.38
CA GLU A 155 8.76 0.98 -6.74
C GLU A 155 9.59 0.54 -5.53
N ARG A 156 9.25 1.04 -4.34
CA ARG A 156 9.92 0.71 -3.05
C ARG A 156 9.21 -0.41 -2.29
N MET A 157 7.92 -0.61 -2.54
CA MET A 157 7.08 -1.54 -1.77
C MET A 157 7.20 -2.99 -2.23
N PHE A 158 7.71 -3.27 -3.42
CA PHE A 158 7.77 -4.63 -3.97
C PHE A 158 9.15 -4.99 -4.49
N GLY A 159 9.40 -6.29 -4.58
CA GLY A 159 10.56 -6.82 -5.28
C GLY A 159 11.92 -6.45 -4.65
N PRO A 160 13.00 -6.69 -5.42
CA PRO A 160 14.34 -6.31 -5.05
C PRO A 160 14.56 -4.81 -5.23
N ILE A 161 15.46 -4.23 -4.43
CA ILE A 161 15.77 -2.81 -4.46
C ILE A 161 17.25 -2.58 -4.23
N ARG A 162 17.77 -1.47 -4.76
CA ARG A 162 19.16 -1.07 -4.63
C ARG A 162 19.29 0.44 -4.45
N PHE A 163 20.23 0.84 -3.60
CA PHE A 163 20.62 2.22 -3.36
C PHE A 163 22.04 2.45 -3.89
N VAL A 164 22.17 3.37 -4.85
CA VAL A 164 23.44 3.65 -5.54
C VAL A 164 24.12 4.94 -5.06
N TRP A 165 23.55 5.59 -4.05
CA TRP A 165 24.04 6.84 -3.48
C TRP A 165 24.80 6.61 -2.18
N ASP A 166 25.72 7.52 -1.87
CA ASP A 166 26.47 7.51 -0.61
C ASP A 166 25.55 7.87 0.56
N MET A 167 25.16 6.87 1.37
CA MET A 167 24.24 7.06 2.49
C MET A 167 24.84 7.90 3.62
N ASP A 168 26.17 7.88 3.79
CA ASP A 168 26.84 8.55 4.92
C ASP A 168 26.94 10.06 4.68
N ALA A 169 27.04 10.47 3.42
CA ALA A 169 27.05 11.87 3.01
C ALA A 169 25.69 12.59 3.09
N GLN A 170 24.59 11.87 3.38
CA GLN A 170 23.24 12.44 3.34
C GLN A 170 22.82 13.16 4.63
N ASP A 171 21.80 14.02 4.49
CA ASP A 171 21.05 14.56 5.63
C ASP A 171 20.50 13.39 6.48
N GLY A 172 21.03 13.25 7.70
CA GLY A 172 20.67 12.15 8.59
C GLY A 172 19.20 12.15 9.01
N ALA A 173 18.55 13.32 9.07
CA ALA A 173 17.13 13.39 9.42
C ALA A 173 16.27 12.83 8.28
N TYR A 174 16.57 13.24 7.04
CA TYR A 174 15.87 12.72 5.87
C TYR A 174 16.18 11.25 5.61
N LEU A 175 17.43 10.83 5.80
CA LEU A 175 17.82 9.42 5.70
C LEU A 175 17.00 8.52 6.63
N ALA A 176 16.79 8.97 7.87
CA ALA A 176 15.97 8.24 8.84
C ALA A 176 14.49 8.17 8.43
N GLU A 177 13.91 9.27 7.92
CA GLU A 177 12.55 9.29 7.38
C GLU A 177 12.39 8.30 6.22
N PHE A 178 13.34 8.32 5.29
CA PHE A 178 13.38 7.45 4.13
C PHE A 178 13.55 5.97 4.52
N ALA A 179 14.46 5.68 5.45
CA ALA A 179 14.66 4.33 5.98
C ALA A 179 13.40 3.80 6.68
N ALA A 180 12.73 4.64 7.49
CA ALA A 180 11.50 4.24 8.17
C ALA A 180 10.38 3.89 7.18
N ASP A 181 10.27 4.66 6.10
CA ASP A 181 9.31 4.45 5.05
C ASP A 181 9.57 3.12 4.30
N VAL A 182 10.80 2.90 3.84
CA VAL A 182 11.21 1.69 3.13
C VAL A 182 11.11 0.44 4.03
N ALA A 183 11.40 0.58 5.32
CA ALA A 183 11.27 -0.49 6.30
C ALA A 183 9.84 -0.98 6.49
N SER A 184 8.84 -0.12 6.25
CA SER A 184 7.46 -0.29 6.70
C SER A 184 6.78 -1.59 6.25
N ARG A 185 7.35 -2.30 5.27
CA ARG A 185 6.79 -3.51 4.64
C ARG A 185 7.69 -4.74 4.65
N VAL A 186 8.86 -4.65 5.27
CA VAL A 186 9.64 -5.85 5.57
C VAL A 186 9.30 -6.27 6.98
N ASP A 187 8.75 -7.48 7.13
CA ASP A 187 8.38 -8.03 8.44
C ASP A 187 9.57 -8.00 9.40
N GLY A 188 9.32 -7.60 10.64
CA GLY A 188 10.36 -7.33 11.64
C GLY A 188 11.08 -5.98 11.46
N LEU A 189 11.43 -5.59 10.23
CA LEU A 189 12.11 -4.31 9.95
C LEU A 189 11.18 -3.11 10.19
N ALA A 190 9.93 -3.20 9.73
CA ALA A 190 8.90 -2.18 9.95
C ALA A 190 8.69 -1.90 11.45
N ALA A 191 8.72 -2.97 12.26
CA ALA A 191 8.47 -2.89 13.68
C ALA A 191 9.62 -2.17 14.40
N ILE A 192 10.87 -2.51 14.06
CA ILE A 192 12.05 -1.92 14.69
C ILE A 192 12.33 -0.48 14.21
N ALA A 193 11.91 -0.11 13.01
CA ALA A 193 12.05 1.24 12.48
C ALA A 193 11.37 2.31 13.35
N ALA A 194 10.33 1.95 14.13
CA ALA A 194 9.72 2.84 15.11
C ALA A 194 10.72 3.34 16.18
N CYS A 195 11.81 2.62 16.42
CA CYS A 195 12.88 3.02 17.35
C CYS A 195 13.88 4.02 16.74
N LEU A 196 13.74 4.41 15.46
CA LEU A 196 14.58 5.45 14.86
C LEU A 196 14.42 6.81 15.58
N HIS A 197 13.20 7.14 16.00
CA HIS A 197 12.89 8.47 16.52
C HIS A 197 12.73 8.51 18.05
N ARG A 198 12.89 7.37 18.74
CA ARG A 198 12.76 7.30 20.20
C ARG A 198 13.70 6.25 20.82
N PRO A 199 14.03 6.37 22.11
CA PRO A 199 14.76 5.32 22.83
C PRO A 199 14.01 3.98 22.82
N TYR A 200 14.77 2.90 22.90
CA TYR A 200 14.25 1.54 23.09
C TYR A 200 13.68 1.38 24.50
N ASP A 201 12.48 0.82 24.59
CA ASP A 201 11.79 0.49 25.84
C ASP A 201 11.65 -1.03 25.92
N ALA A 202 12.34 -1.67 26.86
CA ALA A 202 12.33 -3.13 26.99
C ALA A 202 10.94 -3.72 27.24
N ALA A 203 10.05 -3.00 27.91
CA ALA A 203 8.69 -3.48 28.18
C ALA A 203 7.84 -3.53 26.90
N ARG A 204 8.11 -2.64 25.94
CA ARG A 204 7.31 -2.51 24.70
C ARG A 204 7.97 -3.04 23.46
N ASP A 205 9.29 -3.01 23.39
CA ASP A 205 10.02 -3.18 22.13
C ASP A 205 10.73 -4.53 22.05
N ARG A 206 10.73 -5.33 23.12
CA ARG A 206 11.33 -6.68 23.12
C ARG A 206 10.81 -7.55 21.99
N TRP A 207 9.50 -7.47 21.69
CA TRP A 207 8.91 -8.21 20.58
C TRP A 207 9.40 -7.71 19.21
N ARG A 208 9.76 -6.42 19.07
CA ARG A 208 10.28 -5.85 17.83
C ARG A 208 11.67 -6.39 17.51
N LEU A 209 12.53 -6.48 18.53
CA LEU A 209 13.85 -7.12 18.39
C LEU A 209 13.72 -8.61 18.07
N ALA A 210 12.81 -9.32 18.75
CA ALA A 210 12.55 -10.72 18.45
C ALA A 210 12.08 -10.90 16.99
N ALA A 211 11.16 -10.06 16.53
CA ALA A 211 10.68 -10.08 15.14
C ALA A 211 11.81 -9.79 14.14
N LEU A 212 12.65 -8.78 14.38
CA LEU A 212 13.81 -8.48 13.54
C LEU A 212 14.74 -9.68 13.39
N LEU A 213 15.05 -10.38 14.48
CA LEU A 213 16.01 -11.48 14.49
C LEU A 213 15.46 -12.79 13.90
N GLN A 214 14.13 -12.92 13.80
CA GLN A 214 13.48 -14.14 13.30
C GLN A 214 13.30 -14.19 11.78
N HIS A 215 13.39 -13.05 11.08
CA HIS A 215 13.05 -12.94 9.66
C HIS A 215 14.24 -12.58 8.76
N GLY A 216 14.20 -13.05 7.52
CA GLY A 216 15.17 -12.70 6.47
C GLY A 216 16.16 -13.81 6.12
N PRO A 217 16.88 -13.68 4.99
CA PRO A 217 17.83 -14.67 4.50
C PRO A 217 19.11 -14.67 5.36
N VAL A 218 20.00 -15.65 5.12
CA VAL A 218 21.21 -15.86 5.92
C VAL A 218 22.18 -14.68 5.77
N GLU A 219 22.28 -14.12 4.57
CA GLU A 219 23.13 -12.99 4.21
C GLU A 219 22.75 -11.72 4.98
N ALA A 220 21.48 -11.59 5.39
CA ALA A 220 21.00 -10.48 6.20
C ALA A 220 21.34 -10.63 7.70
N HIS A 221 21.87 -11.77 8.15
CA HIS A 221 22.11 -12.05 9.57
C HIS A 221 23.01 -11.00 10.24
N GLY A 222 24.15 -10.67 9.64
CA GLY A 222 25.09 -9.68 10.19
C GLY A 222 24.44 -8.31 10.40
N TRP A 223 23.69 -7.84 9.39
CA TRP A 223 22.98 -6.57 9.46
C TRP A 223 21.83 -6.57 10.47
N ARG A 224 21.11 -7.68 10.65
CA ARG A 224 20.04 -7.80 11.67
C ARG A 224 20.60 -7.66 13.08
N HIS A 225 21.69 -8.35 13.37
CA HIS A 225 22.37 -8.24 14.66
C HIS A 225 22.99 -6.86 14.88
N HIS A 226 23.55 -6.26 13.84
CA HIS A 226 24.05 -4.89 13.89
C HIS A 226 22.92 -3.89 14.23
N LEU A 227 21.79 -3.94 13.51
CA LEU A 227 20.63 -3.10 13.79
C LEU A 227 20.06 -3.33 15.20
N ALA A 228 20.02 -4.58 15.67
CA ALA A 228 19.60 -4.89 17.04
C ALA A 228 20.51 -4.21 18.08
N LYS A 229 21.83 -4.26 17.89
CA LYS A 229 22.81 -3.57 18.76
C LYS A 229 22.60 -2.05 18.74
N LEU A 230 22.44 -1.46 17.56
CA LEU A 230 22.18 -0.01 17.43
C LEU A 230 20.88 0.41 18.11
N THR A 231 19.84 -0.42 18.03
CA THR A 231 18.53 -0.16 18.65
C THR A 231 18.62 -0.09 20.17
N LEU A 232 19.44 -0.95 20.79
CA LEU A 232 19.65 -0.95 22.24
C LEU A 232 20.49 0.23 22.74
N GLY A 233 21.21 0.92 21.84
CA GLY A 233 22.02 2.09 22.19
C GLY A 233 21.24 3.38 22.43
N GLU A 234 21.96 4.44 22.80
CA GLU A 234 21.39 5.79 22.97
C GLU A 234 20.94 6.39 21.64
N ARG A 235 19.85 7.18 21.63
CA ARG A 235 19.26 7.72 20.40
C ARG A 235 19.90 9.04 19.95
N THR A 236 21.22 9.04 19.77
CA THR A 236 22.00 10.17 19.22
C THR A 236 21.78 10.33 17.72
N ALA A 237 22.16 11.48 17.15
CA ALA A 237 22.04 11.72 15.70
C ALA A 237 22.87 10.72 14.88
N GLU A 238 24.07 10.36 15.35
CA GLU A 238 24.94 9.37 14.74
C GLU A 238 24.34 7.97 14.78
N ASN A 239 23.81 7.53 15.94
CA ASN A 239 23.17 6.23 16.04
C ASN A 239 21.88 6.15 15.20
N ARG A 240 21.11 7.25 15.09
CA ARG A 240 19.97 7.32 14.17
C ARG A 240 20.37 7.15 12.71
N ARG A 241 21.46 7.79 12.28
CA ARG A 241 22.03 7.61 10.94
C ARG A 241 22.47 6.16 10.73
N ALA A 242 23.25 5.60 11.66
CA ALA A 242 23.72 4.21 11.57
C ALA A 242 22.56 3.21 11.49
N MET A 243 21.48 3.44 12.26
CA MET A 243 20.26 2.62 12.15
C MET A 243 19.61 2.76 10.79
N ALA A 244 19.48 3.97 10.27
CA ALA A 244 18.90 4.22 8.95
C ALA A 244 19.69 3.51 7.84
N VAL A 245 21.02 3.61 7.86
CA VAL A 245 21.91 2.87 6.95
C VAL A 245 21.68 1.37 7.08
N ALA A 246 21.70 0.83 8.30
CA ALA A 246 21.51 -0.61 8.53
C ALA A 246 20.13 -1.10 8.02
N ILE A 247 19.08 -0.28 8.18
CA ILE A 247 17.74 -0.57 7.65
C ILE A 247 17.75 -0.63 6.12
N LEU A 248 18.39 0.34 5.45
CA LEU A 248 18.46 0.37 3.99
C LEU A 248 19.28 -0.80 3.44
N ARG A 249 20.41 -1.15 4.08
CA ARG A 249 21.21 -2.33 3.72
C ARG A 249 20.45 -3.63 3.93
N LEU A 250 19.66 -3.73 5.01
CA LEU A 250 18.76 -4.87 5.19
C LEU A 250 17.72 -4.94 4.09
N ARG A 251 17.15 -3.82 3.66
CA ARG A 251 16.17 -3.80 2.58
C ARG A 251 16.76 -4.30 1.26
N GLU A 252 18.00 -3.94 0.92
CA GLU A 252 18.67 -4.46 -0.30
C GLU A 252 18.79 -5.99 -0.28
N LEU A 253 19.01 -6.58 0.90
CA LEU A 253 19.16 -8.02 1.08
C LEU A 253 17.83 -8.77 1.22
N VAL A 254 16.76 -8.08 1.58
CA VAL A 254 15.43 -8.69 1.80
C VAL A 254 14.48 -8.23 0.71
N THR A 255 14.24 -9.12 -0.26
CA THR A 255 13.22 -8.94 -1.28
C THR A 255 11.84 -8.89 -0.64
N CYS A 256 11.05 -7.93 -1.08
CA CYS A 256 9.70 -7.73 -0.58
C CYS A 256 8.72 -8.64 -1.34
N THR A 257 8.44 -9.82 -0.77
CA THR A 257 7.59 -10.86 -1.38
C THR A 257 6.35 -11.18 -0.56
N HIS A 258 6.04 -10.38 0.47
CA HIS A 258 4.87 -10.62 1.31
C HIS A 258 3.59 -10.55 0.46
N ALA A 259 2.60 -11.34 0.85
CA ALA A 259 1.28 -11.26 0.25
C ALA A 259 0.67 -9.89 0.55
N VAL A 260 -0.01 -9.31 -0.44
CA VAL A 260 -0.68 -8.02 -0.25
C VAL A 260 -1.71 -8.14 0.86
N ASP A 261 -1.61 -7.30 1.90
CA ASP A 261 -2.71 -7.04 2.82
C ASP A 261 -3.52 -5.86 2.26
N PRO A 262 -4.71 -6.13 1.68
CA PRO A 262 -5.45 -5.09 0.97
C PRO A 262 -5.85 -3.93 1.88
N SER A 263 -5.98 -4.17 3.19
CA SER A 263 -6.32 -3.14 4.16
C SER A 263 -5.15 -2.23 4.52
N GLU A 264 -3.91 -2.75 4.55
CA GLU A 264 -2.72 -1.92 4.73
C GLU A 264 -2.41 -1.10 3.46
N TRP A 265 -2.76 -1.65 2.28
CA TRP A 265 -2.51 -1.04 0.98
C TRP A 265 -3.49 0.09 0.71
N HIS A 266 -4.70 -0.05 1.24
CA HIS A 266 -5.67 1.01 1.19
C HIS A 266 -5.26 2.24 2.02
N CYS A 267 -4.65 2.05 3.20
CA CYS A 267 -4.10 3.18 3.96
C CYS A 267 -3.07 3.97 3.14
N LEU A 268 -2.24 3.29 2.34
CA LEU A 268 -1.22 3.94 1.51
C LEU A 268 -1.81 4.88 0.46
N VAL A 269 -2.97 4.54 -0.11
CA VAL A 269 -3.69 5.39 -1.08
C VAL A 269 -4.00 6.77 -0.48
N PHE A 270 -4.35 6.82 0.81
CA PHE A 270 -4.72 8.05 1.50
C PHE A 270 -3.57 8.76 2.21
N ASP A 271 -2.44 8.07 2.43
CA ASP A 271 -1.23 8.69 2.95
C ASP A 271 -0.42 9.41 1.85
N CYS A 272 -0.69 9.14 0.56
CA CYS A 272 0.00 9.79 -0.56
C CYS A 272 -0.64 11.12 -0.99
N GLU A 273 0.20 12.13 -1.25
CA GLU A 273 -0.19 13.37 -1.92
C GLU A 273 -0.28 13.12 -3.43
N ALA A 274 -1.33 12.41 -3.86
CA ALA A 274 -1.60 12.15 -5.28
C ALA A 274 -2.92 12.81 -5.71
N THR A 275 -3.00 13.26 -6.96
CA THR A 275 -4.28 13.61 -7.57
C THR A 275 -5.16 12.37 -7.57
N VAL A 276 -6.42 12.56 -7.22
CA VAL A 276 -7.28 11.44 -6.84
C VAL A 276 -7.76 10.61 -8.05
N GLU A 277 -7.40 11.04 -9.26
CA GLU A 277 -7.91 10.52 -10.53
C GLU A 277 -7.16 9.26 -11.03
N LYS A 278 -5.83 9.29 -11.09
CA LYS A 278 -5.02 8.23 -11.73
C LYS A 278 -3.92 7.69 -10.82
N ASP A 279 -3.04 8.56 -10.34
CA ASP A 279 -1.82 8.17 -9.62
C ASP A 279 -2.08 7.31 -8.36
N ARG A 280 -3.21 7.52 -7.68
CA ARG A 280 -3.62 6.79 -6.46
C ARG A 280 -4.00 5.34 -6.67
N LEU A 281 -4.43 4.98 -7.87
CA LEU A 281 -4.81 3.61 -8.22
C LEU A 281 -3.58 2.80 -8.57
N PHE A 282 -2.86 3.29 -9.57
CA PHE A 282 -1.90 2.46 -10.29
C PHE A 282 -0.64 2.21 -9.46
N GLY A 283 -0.15 3.20 -8.70
CA GLY A 283 1.03 3.00 -7.86
C GLY A 283 0.79 1.96 -6.75
N PRO A 284 -0.15 2.18 -5.83
CA PRO A 284 -0.39 1.24 -4.73
C PRO A 284 -0.99 -0.10 -5.18
N TRP A 285 -1.89 -0.13 -6.17
CA TRP A 285 -2.69 -1.31 -6.52
C TRP A 285 -2.24 -2.05 -7.78
N GLY A 286 -1.30 -1.52 -8.57
CA GLY A 286 -0.85 -2.15 -9.80
C GLY A 286 -0.32 -3.57 -9.61
N HIS A 287 0.55 -3.75 -8.62
CA HIS A 287 1.05 -5.08 -8.25
C HIS A 287 -0.02 -5.99 -7.61
N PRO A 288 -0.75 -5.55 -6.57
CA PRO A 288 -1.83 -6.34 -5.97
C PRO A 288 -2.86 -6.92 -6.94
N LEU A 289 -3.36 -6.09 -7.86
CA LEU A 289 -4.34 -6.54 -8.85
C LEU A 289 -3.72 -7.59 -9.79
N ARG A 290 -2.46 -7.38 -10.19
CA ARG A 290 -1.75 -8.36 -11.03
C ARG A 290 -1.51 -9.69 -10.33
N GLN A 291 -1.22 -9.71 -9.02
CA GLN A 291 -1.05 -10.97 -8.28
C GLN A 291 -2.29 -11.87 -8.34
N ILE A 292 -3.48 -11.28 -8.47
CA ILE A 292 -4.75 -12.02 -8.55
C ILE A 292 -5.31 -12.09 -9.99
N GLY A 293 -4.50 -11.77 -10.99
CA GLY A 293 -4.88 -11.86 -12.41
C GLY A 293 -5.92 -10.84 -12.85
N LEU A 294 -5.97 -9.68 -12.20
CA LEU A 294 -6.87 -8.58 -12.57
C LEU A 294 -6.12 -7.43 -13.20
N ASP A 295 -6.73 -6.85 -14.24
CA ASP A 295 -6.15 -5.69 -14.92
C ASP A 295 -6.52 -4.38 -14.21
N VAL A 296 -5.54 -3.48 -14.19
CA VAL A 296 -5.75 -2.06 -13.92
C VAL A 296 -6.14 -1.38 -15.23
N GLN A 297 -7.36 -0.85 -15.31
CA GLN A 297 -7.83 -0.13 -16.49
C GLN A 297 -7.41 1.34 -16.40
N TYR A 298 -6.42 1.73 -17.22
CA TYR A 298 -5.82 3.06 -17.17
C TYR A 298 -6.78 4.18 -17.59
N ASP A 299 -7.59 3.90 -18.61
CA ASP A 299 -8.60 4.78 -19.18
C ASP A 299 -9.94 4.75 -18.41
N ARG A 300 -10.15 3.74 -17.57
CA ARG A 300 -11.36 3.52 -16.75
C ARG A 300 -11.04 3.30 -15.28
N PRO A 301 -10.54 4.34 -14.57
CA PRO A 301 -10.23 4.25 -13.15
C PRO A 301 -11.46 3.86 -12.31
N ASP A 302 -12.66 4.25 -12.73
CA ASP A 302 -13.94 3.85 -12.13
C ASP A 302 -14.13 2.32 -12.09
N VAL A 303 -13.77 1.63 -13.18
CA VAL A 303 -13.87 0.17 -13.29
C VAL A 303 -12.83 -0.51 -12.41
N THR A 304 -11.59 0.00 -12.41
CA THR A 304 -10.52 -0.50 -11.54
C THR A 304 -10.92 -0.42 -10.07
N TRP A 305 -11.46 0.71 -9.63
CA TRP A 305 -11.92 0.86 -8.26
C TRP A 305 -13.08 -0.07 -7.91
N ARG A 306 -14.04 -0.25 -8.83
CA ARG A 306 -15.12 -1.24 -8.62
C ARG A 306 -14.56 -2.64 -8.44
N ARG A 307 -13.57 -3.03 -9.25
CA ARG A 307 -12.87 -4.33 -9.09
C ARG A 307 -12.20 -4.43 -7.72
N LEU A 308 -11.48 -3.40 -7.29
CA LEU A 308 -10.87 -3.36 -5.96
C LEU A 308 -11.89 -3.56 -4.84
N ALA A 309 -13.02 -2.85 -4.88
CA ALA A 309 -14.09 -3.00 -3.89
C ALA A 309 -14.67 -4.42 -3.87
N ILE A 310 -14.91 -5.02 -5.05
CA ILE A 310 -15.46 -6.38 -5.18
C ILE A 310 -14.48 -7.43 -4.65
N HIS A 311 -13.20 -7.32 -5.01
CA HIS A 311 -12.19 -8.35 -4.73
C HIS A 311 -11.50 -8.17 -3.37
N PHE A 312 -11.46 -6.95 -2.85
CA PHE A 312 -10.80 -6.60 -1.59
C PHE A 312 -11.73 -5.79 -0.67
N PRO A 313 -12.85 -6.37 -0.21
CA PRO A 313 -13.80 -5.66 0.67
C PRO A 313 -13.17 -5.26 2.02
N GLU A 314 -12.03 -5.82 2.42
CA GLU A 314 -11.26 -5.35 3.59
C GLU A 314 -10.42 -4.09 3.35
N ALA A 315 -10.10 -3.79 2.09
CA ALA A 315 -9.51 -2.52 1.72
C ALA A 315 -10.49 -1.36 1.98
N GLU A 316 -11.79 -1.63 2.07
CA GLU A 316 -12.81 -0.60 2.05
C GLU A 316 -12.88 0.37 3.24
N TYR A 317 -12.10 0.19 4.32
CA TYR A 317 -12.39 0.94 5.56
C TYR A 317 -11.20 1.46 6.37
N ALA A 318 -9.95 1.32 5.91
CA ALA A 318 -8.83 1.74 6.74
C ALA A 318 -8.38 3.18 6.43
N PHE A 319 -8.67 4.08 7.39
CA PHE A 319 -8.12 5.43 7.58
C PHE A 319 -8.72 6.59 6.77
N HIS A 320 -9.34 7.53 7.50
CA HIS A 320 -10.09 8.67 6.97
C HIS A 320 -9.36 10.03 7.09
N ALA A 321 -8.11 10.07 7.59
CA ALA A 321 -7.26 11.26 7.48
C ALA A 321 -5.78 10.87 7.36
N SER A 322 -5.04 11.57 6.50
CA SER A 322 -3.61 11.34 6.25
C SER A 322 -2.78 11.45 7.54
N ARG A 323 -1.63 10.75 7.60
CA ARG A 323 -0.64 10.94 8.68
C ARG A 323 -0.20 12.40 8.85
N ALA A 324 -0.15 13.17 7.77
CA ALA A 324 0.29 14.56 7.78
C ALA A 324 -0.78 15.52 8.35
N THR A 325 -2.05 15.14 8.29
CA THR A 325 -3.19 15.97 8.73
C THR A 325 -4.20 15.15 9.54
N PRO A 326 -3.80 14.65 10.73
CA PRO A 326 -4.62 13.72 11.51
C PRO A 326 -5.92 14.34 12.06
N ALA A 327 -6.02 15.67 12.09
CA ALA A 327 -7.19 16.41 12.55
C ALA A 327 -8.23 16.71 11.45
N THR A 328 -7.86 16.62 10.17
CA THR A 328 -8.75 16.97 9.05
C THR A 328 -8.97 15.76 8.15
N PRO A 329 -10.14 15.11 8.26
CA PRO A 329 -10.45 13.99 7.39
C PRO A 329 -10.45 14.38 5.91
N HIS A 330 -10.00 13.46 5.04
CA HIS A 330 -9.96 13.69 3.60
C HIS A 330 -11.39 13.96 3.08
N GLY A 331 -11.62 15.11 2.45
CA GLY A 331 -12.92 15.45 1.86
C GLY A 331 -13.99 15.97 2.84
N GLY A 332 -13.66 16.13 4.14
CA GLY A 332 -14.59 16.75 5.10
C GLY A 332 -15.79 15.88 5.48
N PHE A 333 -15.72 14.56 5.32
CA PHE A 333 -16.83 13.70 5.76
C PHE A 333 -16.92 13.61 7.28
N SER A 334 -18.14 13.45 7.78
CA SER A 334 -18.49 13.32 9.19
C SER A 334 -19.14 11.96 9.53
N GLY A 335 -19.07 10.97 8.63
CA GLY A 335 -19.74 9.67 8.80
C GLY A 335 -19.06 8.50 8.11
N PHE A 336 -19.74 7.34 8.11
CA PHE A 336 -19.27 6.13 7.43
C PHE A 336 -19.37 6.31 5.91
N ALA A 337 -18.23 6.38 5.23
CA ALA A 337 -18.16 6.24 3.78
C ALA A 337 -17.41 4.94 3.46
N THR A 338 -18.01 4.09 2.63
CA THR A 338 -17.30 2.99 2.00
C THR A 338 -16.24 3.56 1.06
N VAL A 339 -15.14 2.84 0.81
CA VAL A 339 -14.19 3.22 -0.24
C VAL A 339 -14.85 3.37 -1.59
N HIS A 340 -15.87 2.56 -1.90
CA HIS A 340 -16.66 2.72 -3.11
C HIS A 340 -17.29 4.12 -3.20
N GLN A 341 -17.94 4.59 -2.13
CA GLN A 341 -18.54 5.92 -2.06
C GLN A 341 -17.49 7.04 -2.06
N LEU A 342 -16.38 6.83 -1.36
CA LEU A 342 -15.28 7.78 -1.32
C LEU A 342 -14.62 7.93 -2.69
N VAL A 343 -14.43 6.82 -3.40
CA VAL A 343 -13.93 6.81 -4.78
C VAL A 343 -14.91 7.49 -5.72
N GLN A 344 -16.20 7.15 -5.69
CA GLN A 344 -17.20 7.80 -6.55
C GLN A 344 -17.17 9.32 -6.35
N HIS A 345 -17.17 9.77 -5.10
CA HIS A 345 -17.04 11.20 -4.78
C HIS A 345 -15.77 11.83 -5.37
N VAL A 346 -14.67 11.10 -5.27
CA VAL A 346 -13.35 11.48 -5.74
C VAL A 346 -13.27 11.57 -7.27
N THR A 347 -13.89 10.62 -7.98
CA THR A 347 -13.86 10.52 -9.45
C THR A 347 -14.87 11.44 -10.11
N ASP A 348 -15.99 11.74 -9.44
CA ASP A 348 -17.10 12.49 -10.03
C ASP A 348 -16.95 14.02 -9.82
N HIS A 349 -15.85 14.48 -9.20
CA HIS A 349 -15.50 15.89 -8.94
C HIS A 349 -16.57 16.71 -8.17
N GLU A 350 -17.63 16.09 -7.65
CA GLU A 350 -18.61 16.79 -6.84
C GLU A 350 -18.13 16.88 -5.39
N ARG A 351 -18.03 18.10 -4.83
CA ARG A 351 -17.90 18.27 -3.37
C ARG A 351 -19.14 17.68 -2.70
N LEU A 352 -19.01 16.53 -2.04
CA LEU A 352 -20.08 16.04 -1.17
C LEU A 352 -20.28 17.06 -0.05
N PRO A 353 -21.49 17.63 0.10
CA PRO A 353 -21.78 18.50 1.22
C PRO A 353 -21.56 17.71 2.52
N PRO A 354 -20.90 18.31 3.53
CA PRO A 354 -20.78 17.69 4.85
C PRO A 354 -22.15 17.16 5.31
N GLY A 355 -22.22 15.89 5.68
CA GLY A 355 -23.46 15.26 6.17
C GLY A 355 -24.40 14.64 5.12
N ARG A 356 -24.11 14.66 3.81
CA ARG A 356 -25.00 14.01 2.81
C ARG A 356 -24.83 12.50 2.59
N THR A 357 -23.73 11.89 3.03
CA THR A 357 -23.56 10.42 3.03
C THR A 357 -23.14 9.84 4.38
N ALA A 358 -22.98 10.69 5.39
CA ALA A 358 -22.95 10.27 6.77
C ALA A 358 -24.37 9.87 7.19
N ALA A 359 -24.80 8.67 6.84
CA ALA A 359 -25.87 8.07 7.62
C ALA A 359 -25.35 8.04 9.07
N THR A 360 -26.06 8.73 9.97
CA THR A 360 -25.96 8.53 11.42
C THR A 360 -25.85 7.03 11.66
N PRO A 361 -24.94 6.51 12.51
CA PRO A 361 -24.75 5.06 12.67
C PRO A 361 -26.10 4.36 12.79
N LEU A 362 -26.54 3.69 11.71
CA LEU A 362 -27.95 3.32 11.54
C LEU A 362 -28.38 2.18 12.49
N LEU A 363 -27.46 1.69 13.33
CA LEU A 363 -27.73 0.59 14.27
C LEU A 363 -27.31 0.84 15.71
N GLY A 364 -26.37 1.76 15.96
CA GLY A 364 -26.04 2.13 17.33
C GLY A 364 -24.65 2.75 17.51
N SER A 365 -24.48 3.34 18.67
CA SER A 365 -23.20 3.82 19.18
C SER A 365 -23.15 3.60 20.69
N MET A 366 -21.94 3.57 21.25
CA MET A 366 -21.71 3.54 22.69
C MET A 366 -20.44 4.32 23.02
N THR A 367 -20.46 5.01 24.16
CA THR A 367 -19.25 5.59 24.72
C THR A 367 -18.54 4.55 25.57
N VAL A 368 -17.24 4.37 25.33
CA VAL A 368 -16.39 3.43 26.06
C VAL A 368 -15.30 4.22 26.77
N ALA A 369 -15.25 4.09 28.09
CA ALA A 369 -14.14 4.58 28.89
C ALA A 369 -12.97 3.59 28.82
N LEU A 370 -11.77 4.08 28.54
CA LEU A 370 -10.56 3.26 28.56
C LEU A 370 -10.14 3.03 30.03
N PRO A 371 -10.15 1.82 30.57
CA PRO A 371 -10.03 1.61 32.02
C PRO A 371 -8.66 1.99 32.62
N MET A 372 -7.65 2.21 31.78
CA MET A 372 -6.30 2.59 32.18
C MET A 372 -6.07 4.10 32.21
N VAL A 373 -7.03 4.92 31.74
CA VAL A 373 -6.88 6.38 31.59
C VAL A 373 -8.22 7.10 31.71
N SER A 374 -8.20 8.38 32.03
CA SER A 374 -9.41 9.23 32.03
C SER A 374 -9.81 9.66 30.61
N LEU A 375 -9.92 8.70 29.69
CA LEU A 375 -10.26 8.91 28.29
C LEU A 375 -11.52 8.13 27.93
N SER A 376 -12.48 8.79 27.29
CA SER A 376 -13.63 8.14 26.67
C SER A 376 -13.59 8.29 25.16
N VAL A 377 -13.93 7.22 24.45
CA VAL A 377 -14.07 7.20 22.99
C VAL A 377 -15.48 6.79 22.61
N LEU A 378 -15.96 7.22 21.45
CA LEU A 378 -17.22 6.76 20.90
C LEU A 378 -16.97 5.61 19.93
N LEU A 379 -17.53 4.45 20.22
CA LEU A 379 -17.66 3.38 19.24
C LEU A 379 -19.01 3.50 18.54
N ALA A 380 -19.01 3.52 17.22
CA ALA A 380 -20.23 3.53 16.40
C ALA A 380 -20.22 2.35 15.43
N TRP A 381 -21.38 1.84 15.03
CA TRP A 381 -21.44 0.71 14.09
C TRP A 381 -22.71 0.70 13.25
N ASP A 382 -22.62 -0.02 12.13
CA ASP A 382 -23.73 -0.36 11.27
C ASP A 382 -23.79 -1.88 11.02
N VAL A 383 -24.34 -2.31 9.89
CA VAL A 383 -24.51 -3.73 9.55
C VAL A 383 -23.18 -4.39 9.24
N THR A 384 -22.22 -3.61 8.74
CA THR A 384 -21.00 -4.05 8.07
C THR A 384 -19.74 -3.64 8.82
N CYS A 385 -19.78 -2.57 9.62
CA CYS A 385 -18.61 -1.86 10.11
C CYS A 385 -18.72 -1.46 11.58
N VAL A 386 -17.56 -1.19 12.19
CA VAL A 386 -17.38 -0.56 13.51
C VAL A 386 -16.36 0.57 13.35
N ALA A 387 -16.61 1.71 13.99
CA ALA A 387 -15.72 2.85 13.98
C ALA A 387 -15.45 3.37 15.40
N LEU A 388 -14.33 4.06 15.54
CA LEU A 388 -13.92 4.79 16.73
C LEU A 388 -13.83 6.27 16.39
N ALA A 389 -14.55 7.09 17.15
CA ALA A 389 -14.47 8.54 17.14
C ALA A 389 -13.96 9.06 18.49
N TRP A 390 -13.27 10.19 18.42
CA TRP A 390 -12.68 10.88 19.56
C TRP A 390 -12.55 12.37 19.23
N ASP A 391 -12.72 13.25 20.21
CA ASP A 391 -12.55 14.69 20.01
C ASP A 391 -11.73 15.27 21.17
N SER A 392 -10.63 15.94 20.84
CA SER A 392 -9.75 16.57 21.82
C SER A 392 -10.37 17.81 22.46
N GLN A 393 -11.38 18.42 21.84
CA GLN A 393 -12.01 19.66 22.32
C GLN A 393 -13.23 19.44 23.22
N SER A 394 -13.56 18.20 23.57
CA SER A 394 -14.80 17.92 24.29
C SER A 394 -14.72 16.76 25.29
N PRO A 395 -14.12 16.98 26.47
CA PRO A 395 -14.42 16.16 27.64
C PRO A 395 -15.86 16.40 28.15
N ASP A 396 -16.35 17.64 28.04
CA ASP A 396 -17.59 18.11 28.70
C ASP A 396 -18.64 18.74 27.75
N SER A 397 -18.38 18.83 26.44
CA SER A 397 -19.36 19.43 25.53
C SER A 397 -20.36 18.37 25.03
N HIS A 398 -21.65 18.66 25.11
CA HIS A 398 -22.75 17.87 24.52
C HIS A 398 -22.71 17.78 22.98
N ARG A 399 -21.57 18.09 22.35
CA ARG A 399 -21.41 17.98 20.91
C ARG A 399 -21.21 16.51 20.53
N PRO A 400 -21.96 16.00 19.54
CA PRO A 400 -21.73 14.65 19.04
C PRO A 400 -20.32 14.55 18.49
N HIS A 401 -19.61 13.45 18.79
CA HIS A 401 -18.30 13.19 18.18
C HIS A 401 -18.46 13.21 16.65
N THR A 402 -17.85 14.19 15.99
CA THR A 402 -18.04 14.44 14.55
C THR A 402 -16.97 13.79 13.67
N THR A 403 -15.86 13.33 14.27
CA THR A 403 -14.70 12.82 13.53
C THR A 403 -14.35 11.39 13.93
N PHE A 404 -14.46 10.46 12.97
CA PHE A 404 -13.98 9.09 13.12
C PHE A 404 -12.47 9.02 12.84
N HIS A 405 -11.71 8.45 13.78
CA HIS A 405 -10.26 8.24 13.68
C HIS A 405 -9.87 6.85 13.21
N PHE A 406 -10.82 5.91 13.29
CA PHE A 406 -10.60 4.53 12.86
C PHE A 406 -11.94 3.90 12.45
N VAL A 407 -11.94 3.17 11.34
CA VAL A 407 -13.09 2.39 10.86
C VAL A 407 -12.56 1.01 10.47
N VAL A 408 -13.33 -0.04 10.73
CA VAL A 408 -12.97 -1.42 10.39
C VAL A 408 -14.21 -2.24 10.11
N SER A 409 -14.16 -3.11 9.09
CA SER A 409 -15.27 -4.01 8.80
C SER A 409 -15.39 -5.11 9.86
N LYS A 410 -16.64 -5.53 10.15
CA LYS A 410 -16.93 -6.65 11.04
C LYS A 410 -16.33 -7.97 10.53
N ALA A 411 -16.22 -8.12 9.20
CA ALA A 411 -15.56 -9.25 8.57
C ALA A 411 -14.04 -9.28 8.83
N CYS A 412 -13.38 -8.11 8.86
CA CYS A 412 -11.97 -8.00 9.22
C CYS A 412 -11.75 -8.39 10.69
N LEU A 413 -12.56 -7.84 11.61
CA LEU A 413 -12.51 -8.19 13.03
C LEU A 413 -12.74 -9.69 13.27
N ALA A 414 -13.73 -10.29 12.60
CA ALA A 414 -14.04 -11.72 12.73
C ALA A 414 -12.92 -12.65 12.22
N ARG A 415 -12.17 -12.25 11.18
CA ARG A 415 -11.04 -13.03 10.64
C ARG A 415 -9.83 -13.02 11.57
N GLY A 416 -9.53 -11.89 12.22
CA GLY A 416 -8.42 -11.78 13.17
C GLY A 416 -8.52 -12.78 14.33
N ARG A 417 -9.74 -13.12 14.75
CA ARG A 417 -9.98 -14.11 15.81
C ARG A 417 -9.66 -15.55 15.41
N ARG A 418 -9.87 -15.93 14.13
CA ARG A 418 -9.69 -17.32 13.67
C ARG A 418 -8.23 -17.73 13.50
N ARG A 419 -7.33 -16.78 13.31
CA ARG A 419 -5.88 -17.04 13.20
C ARG A 419 -5.15 -17.04 14.56
N GLY A 420 -5.83 -16.63 15.62
CA GLY A 420 -5.24 -16.35 16.93
C GLY A 420 -4.88 -17.55 17.82
N HIS A 421 -4.65 -18.77 17.28
CA HIS A 421 -4.15 -19.85 18.13
C HIS A 421 -2.93 -20.61 17.66
N HIS A 422 -2.63 -20.78 16.37
CA HIS A 422 -1.39 -21.45 15.99
C HIS A 422 -0.85 -20.98 14.62
N ARG A 423 0.37 -20.43 14.66
CA ARG A 423 1.31 -20.24 13.52
C ARG A 423 0.98 -19.13 12.50
N GLN A 424 1.13 -17.87 12.91
CA GLN A 424 1.84 -16.78 12.20
C GLN A 424 1.42 -15.44 12.82
N GLY A 425 2.34 -14.83 13.58
CA GLY A 425 2.36 -13.41 13.98
C GLY A 425 1.05 -12.77 14.47
N ASP A 426 0.84 -12.76 15.78
CA ASP A 426 -0.15 -11.88 16.46
C ASP A 426 0.03 -10.37 16.14
N GLY A 427 1.15 -9.99 15.51
CA GLY A 427 1.52 -8.61 15.22
C GLY A 427 0.62 -7.88 14.21
N GLY A 428 0.10 -8.55 13.18
CA GLY A 428 -0.59 -7.87 12.07
C GLY A 428 -1.92 -7.19 12.47
N HIS A 429 -2.75 -7.88 13.26
CA HIS A 429 -4.04 -7.34 13.68
C HIS A 429 -3.91 -6.30 14.80
N MET A 430 -2.98 -6.50 15.73
CA MET A 430 -2.72 -5.55 16.82
C MET A 430 -2.04 -4.26 16.36
N LYS A 431 -1.19 -4.32 15.32
CA LYS A 431 -0.48 -3.16 14.75
C LYS A 431 -1.42 -1.98 14.44
N LYS A 432 -2.62 -2.25 13.93
CA LYS A 432 -3.62 -1.22 13.62
C LYS A 432 -4.12 -0.51 14.88
N PHE A 433 -4.37 -1.26 15.95
CA PHE A 433 -4.82 -0.68 17.22
C PHE A 433 -3.71 0.10 17.93
N TYR A 434 -2.45 -0.35 17.81
CA TYR A 434 -1.30 0.45 18.25
C TYR A 434 -1.23 1.79 17.50
N ALA A 435 -1.39 1.77 16.17
CA ALA A 435 -1.40 3.00 15.37
C ALA A 435 -2.58 3.93 15.73
N VAL A 436 -3.74 3.38 16.10
CA VAL A 436 -4.87 4.17 16.62
C VAL A 436 -4.51 4.85 17.94
N VAL A 437 -3.89 4.15 18.88
CA VAL A 437 -3.45 4.73 20.15
C VAL A 437 -2.39 5.82 19.94
N GLU A 438 -1.39 5.56 19.10
CA GLU A 438 -0.37 6.55 18.75
C GLU A 438 -1.00 7.80 18.12
N ARG A 439 -2.03 7.62 17.26
CA ARG A 439 -2.79 8.73 16.69
C ARG A 439 -3.55 9.52 17.74
N LEU A 440 -4.25 8.86 18.66
CA LEU A 440 -4.95 9.54 19.75
C LEU A 440 -3.97 10.37 20.58
N GLN A 441 -2.80 9.83 20.90
CA GLN A 441 -1.72 10.57 21.58
C GLN A 441 -1.25 11.78 20.79
N LEU A 442 -1.05 11.65 19.47
CA LEU A 442 -0.67 12.78 18.59
C LEU A 442 -1.75 13.88 18.55
N LEU A 443 -3.02 13.50 18.71
CA LEU A 443 -4.15 14.43 18.79
C LEU A 443 -4.36 15.01 20.20
N GLY A 444 -3.49 14.67 21.16
CA GLY A 444 -3.51 15.20 22.53
C GLY A 444 -4.28 14.36 23.55
N ALA A 445 -4.64 13.11 23.23
CA ALA A 445 -5.24 12.22 24.21
C ALA A 445 -4.24 11.90 25.32
N ASP A 446 -4.66 12.03 26.58
CA ASP A 446 -3.84 11.69 27.75
C ASP A 446 -3.78 10.18 27.95
N ILE A 447 -3.10 9.51 27.03
CA ILE A 447 -2.77 8.08 27.13
C ILE A 447 -1.30 7.99 27.52
N PRO A 448 -0.98 7.71 28.80
CA PRO A 448 0.38 7.49 29.23
C PRO A 448 1.05 6.45 28.35
N ARG A 449 2.31 6.72 28.02
CA ARG A 449 3.04 5.94 27.04
C ARG A 449 3.00 4.46 27.41
N ASP A 450 3.21 4.12 28.68
CA ASP A 450 3.24 2.77 29.26
C ASP A 450 1.91 2.03 29.21
N HIS A 451 0.79 2.75 29.11
CA HIS A 451 -0.54 2.17 28.96
C HIS A 451 -0.95 1.92 27.50
N GLY A 452 -0.15 2.30 26.52
CA GLY A 452 -0.53 2.24 25.10
C GLY A 452 -0.87 0.82 24.59
N ALA A 453 -0.16 -0.21 25.07
CA ALA A 453 -0.44 -1.60 24.71
C ALA A 453 -1.77 -2.10 25.28
N ALA A 454 -2.04 -1.77 26.54
CA ALA A 454 -3.29 -2.11 27.21
C ALA A 454 -4.48 -1.40 26.53
N ALA A 455 -4.32 -0.11 26.18
CA ALA A 455 -5.32 0.67 25.45
C ALA A 455 -5.62 0.05 24.07
N ALA A 456 -4.59 -0.28 23.29
CA ALA A 456 -4.76 -0.90 21.97
C ALA A 456 -5.51 -2.24 22.06
N HIS A 457 -5.13 -3.08 23.04
CA HIS A 457 -5.76 -4.38 23.26
C HIS A 457 -7.22 -4.24 23.70
N PHE A 458 -7.50 -3.30 24.61
CA PHE A 458 -8.84 -3.02 25.08
C PHE A 458 -9.77 -2.55 23.96
N LEU A 459 -9.33 -1.58 23.15
CA LEU A 459 -10.09 -1.09 21.99
C LEU A 459 -10.40 -2.21 20.99
N LYS A 460 -9.43 -3.09 20.74
CA LYS A 460 -9.64 -4.27 19.90
C LYS A 460 -10.76 -5.16 20.44
N LEU A 461 -10.69 -5.53 21.72
CA LEU A 461 -11.67 -6.41 22.35
C LEU A 461 -13.08 -5.81 22.33
N GLU A 462 -13.22 -4.52 22.60
CA GLU A 462 -14.52 -3.85 22.58
C GLU A 462 -15.13 -3.80 21.18
N MET A 463 -14.32 -3.51 20.15
CA MET A 463 -14.78 -3.57 18.76
C MET A 463 -15.10 -4.99 18.31
N GLU A 464 -14.36 -6.01 18.76
CA GLU A 464 -14.66 -7.42 18.48
C GLU A 464 -15.97 -7.87 19.15
N ARG A 465 -16.23 -7.44 20.40
CA ARG A 465 -17.46 -7.73 21.14
C ARG A 465 -18.71 -7.26 20.39
N LEU A 466 -18.64 -6.07 19.78
CA LEU A 466 -19.70 -5.51 18.94
C LEU A 466 -20.05 -6.36 17.71
N VAL A 467 -19.13 -7.21 17.25
CA VAL A 467 -19.38 -8.17 16.16
C VAL A 467 -20.14 -9.40 16.68
N GLU A 468 -19.93 -9.77 17.95
CA GLU A 468 -20.44 -11.00 18.56
C GLU A 468 -21.87 -10.89 19.06
N ASP A 469 -22.23 -9.76 19.68
CA ASP A 469 -23.54 -9.60 20.32
C ASP A 469 -24.71 -9.78 19.34
N ARG A 470 -24.49 -9.53 18.04
CA ARG A 470 -25.49 -9.83 16.99
C ARG A 470 -25.61 -11.28 16.58
N ARG A 471 -24.56 -12.10 16.69
CA ARG A 471 -24.70 -13.54 16.44
C ARG A 471 -25.60 -14.20 17.48
N ARG A 472 -25.61 -13.67 18.71
CA ARG A 472 -26.48 -14.12 19.81
C ARG A 472 -27.91 -13.58 19.72
N GLN A 473 -28.12 -12.44 19.07
CA GLN A 473 -29.45 -11.84 18.84
C GLN A 473 -30.16 -12.32 17.57
N ARG A 474 -29.59 -13.23 16.78
CA ARG A 474 -30.39 -13.93 15.74
C ARG A 474 -31.46 -14.74 16.46
N PRO A 475 -32.76 -14.50 16.20
CA PRO A 475 -33.81 -15.30 16.82
C PRO A 475 -33.53 -16.77 16.50
N ARG A 476 -33.43 -17.60 17.55
CA ARG A 476 -33.52 -19.05 17.39
C ARG A 476 -34.76 -19.28 16.53
N ARG A 477 -34.60 -19.79 15.30
CA ARG A 477 -35.73 -20.37 14.57
C ARG A 477 -36.36 -21.34 15.55
N GLN A 478 -37.56 -21.03 16.02
CA GLN A 478 -38.38 -22.00 16.73
C GLN A 478 -38.55 -23.15 15.76
N SER A 479 -37.89 -24.27 16.07
CA SER A 479 -38.20 -25.56 15.48
C SER A 479 -39.61 -25.89 15.93
N SER A 480 -40.60 -25.51 15.14
CA SER A 480 -41.95 -26.04 15.25
C SER A 480 -41.88 -27.51 14.85
N HIS A 481 -41.78 -28.38 15.86
CA HIS A 481 -42.18 -29.77 15.73
C HIS A 481 -43.69 -29.80 15.45
N HIS A 482 -44.05 -30.03 14.19
CA HIS A 482 -45.27 -30.74 13.86
C HIS A 482 -44.87 -31.99 13.09
N ALA A 483 -44.97 -33.11 13.80
CA ALA A 483 -45.01 -34.44 13.22
C ALA A 483 -46.33 -34.59 12.47
N SER A 484 -46.24 -34.94 11.19
CA SER A 484 -47.31 -35.64 10.48
C SER A 484 -46.64 -36.60 9.52
N ASP A 485 -46.75 -37.88 9.85
CA ASP A 485 -46.33 -39.02 9.07
C ASP A 485 -46.95 -39.00 7.67
N THR A 486 -46.12 -39.17 6.64
CA THR A 486 -46.44 -39.92 5.41
C THR A 486 -45.12 -40.35 4.75
N PRO A 487 -45.03 -41.57 4.18
CA PRO A 487 -43.78 -42.14 3.70
C PRO A 487 -43.52 -41.89 2.20
N ASP A 488 -42.24 -42.03 1.85
CA ASP A 488 -41.66 -42.30 0.51
C ASP A 488 -41.62 -41.20 -0.55
N ASN A 489 -40.44 -40.59 -0.73
CA ASN A 489 -39.54 -40.80 -1.88
C ASN A 489 -38.63 -39.57 -2.07
N GLU A 490 -37.40 -39.61 -1.55
CA GLU A 490 -36.33 -38.74 -2.04
C GLU A 490 -35.19 -39.56 -2.63
N VAL A 491 -35.06 -39.39 -3.94
CA VAL A 491 -33.99 -39.82 -4.82
C VAL A 491 -32.67 -39.21 -4.35
N TRP A 492 -31.71 -40.07 -4.03
CA TRP A 492 -30.31 -39.70 -3.89
C TRP A 492 -29.74 -39.30 -5.25
N CYS A 493 -29.37 -38.03 -5.41
CA CYS A 493 -28.46 -37.58 -6.47
C CYS A 493 -27.13 -37.14 -5.84
N PRO A 494 -26.05 -37.95 -5.95
CA PRO A 494 -24.71 -37.51 -5.63
C PRO A 494 -24.15 -36.69 -6.81
N VAL A 495 -23.63 -35.49 -6.55
CA VAL A 495 -22.82 -34.77 -7.53
C VAL A 495 -21.37 -35.28 -7.44
N PRO A 496 -20.74 -35.75 -8.54
CA PRO A 496 -19.43 -36.40 -8.50
C PRO A 496 -18.27 -35.40 -8.41
N ARG A 497 -17.17 -35.87 -7.83
CA ARG A 497 -15.81 -35.39 -8.09
C ARG A 497 -15.30 -35.97 -9.43
N ASP A 498 -14.17 -35.43 -9.87
CA ASP A 498 -13.30 -35.85 -10.99
C ASP A 498 -13.66 -35.18 -12.33
N GLU A 499 -12.76 -34.88 -13.27
CA GLU A 499 -11.30 -34.84 -13.40
C GLU A 499 -11.04 -34.10 -14.73
N CYS A 500 -9.77 -33.86 -15.05
CA CYS A 500 -9.24 -33.24 -16.27
C CYS A 500 -9.85 -33.73 -17.59
N VAL A 501 -9.97 -32.81 -18.56
CA VAL A 501 -9.86 -33.14 -19.99
C VAL A 501 -8.93 -32.15 -20.67
N VAL A 502 -7.81 -32.69 -21.15
CA VAL A 502 -6.94 -32.16 -22.20
C VAL A 502 -7.65 -32.35 -23.54
N ILE A 503 -7.67 -31.34 -24.41
CA ILE A 503 -7.81 -31.55 -25.86
C ILE A 503 -6.78 -30.66 -26.59
N ALA A 504 -6.19 -31.30 -27.59
CA ALA A 504 -5.07 -30.92 -28.45
C ALA A 504 -5.22 -29.61 -29.23
#